data_AF-A0A9D2HGJ0-F1
#
_entry.id   AF-A0A9D2HGJ0-F1
#
_cell.length_a   1.000
_cell.length_b   1.000
_cell.length_c   1.000
_cell.angle_alpha   90.00
_cell.angle_beta   90.00
_cell.angle_gamma   90.00
#
_symmetry.space_group_name_H-M   'P 1'
#
loop_
_entity.id
_entity.type
_entity.pdbx_description
1 polymer ?
#
loop_
_entity_poly.entity_id
_entity_poly.type
_entity_poly.pdbx_seq_one_letter_code
_entity_poly.pdbx_strand_id
1 'polypeptide(L)'
;LDLKEEISLSANDPMTKEDCINMFYNLLKAEPKSGSGIYGEVLGCELASDGEISPLAMADVTLQGPKLITSEEELDDAVPFDMDEANCYLNGDPTVSRVLYSAADNYMVIYYNTASKTIWGYTPNDSDDSDRCMARGEVTHIYYQSTDVMTPSAIELDGTEYQISNSDMQFAFSVYGTVEVGDVITVIYSKSGTGDDDSVTRTVLDYIIAD
;
A
#
# COMPACT_ATOMS: atom_id res chain seq x y z
N LEU A 1 -16.16 -27.49 0.23
CA LEU A 1 -15.00 -27.02 -0.54
C LEU A 1 -13.74 -27.51 0.13
N ASP A 2 -12.75 -27.99 -0.61
CA ASP A 2 -11.46 -28.44 -0.06
C ASP A 2 -10.43 -27.31 -0.25
N LEU A 3 -9.59 -27.02 0.76
CA LEU A 3 -8.70 -25.86 0.72
C LEU A 3 -7.64 -25.97 -0.39
N LYS A 4 -7.34 -27.20 -0.81
CA LYS A 4 -6.34 -27.55 -1.85
C LYS A 4 -6.91 -27.63 -3.26
N GLU A 5 -8.17 -27.25 -3.47
CA GLU A 5 -8.78 -27.27 -4.79
C GLU A 5 -7.99 -26.36 -5.74
N GLU A 6 -7.69 -26.87 -6.95
CA GLU A 6 -6.83 -26.20 -7.94
C GLU A 6 -5.41 -25.83 -7.48
N ILE A 7 -4.90 -26.51 -6.45
CA ILE A 7 -3.50 -26.43 -6.00
C ILE A 7 -2.87 -27.81 -6.15
N SER A 8 -2.12 -27.99 -7.24
CA SER A 8 -1.49 -29.28 -7.59
C SER A 8 -0.02 -29.33 -7.18
N LEU A 9 0.25 -29.06 -5.90
CA LEU A 9 1.61 -29.05 -5.34
C LEU A 9 1.89 -30.31 -4.53
N SER A 10 3.10 -30.86 -4.67
CA SER A 10 3.60 -31.88 -3.77
C SER A 10 4.21 -31.24 -2.51
N ALA A 11 4.38 -32.04 -1.46
CA ALA A 11 5.09 -31.57 -0.27
C ALA A 11 6.51 -31.11 -0.64
N ASN A 12 6.83 -29.85 -0.29
CA ASN A 12 8.08 -29.12 -0.56
C ASN A 12 8.21 -28.44 -1.94
N ASP A 13 7.17 -28.45 -2.79
CA ASP A 13 7.18 -27.61 -3.99
C ASP A 13 6.91 -26.13 -3.62
N PRO A 14 7.64 -25.16 -4.20
CA PRO A 14 7.37 -23.75 -3.97
C PRO A 14 6.02 -23.36 -4.58
N MET A 15 5.19 -22.64 -3.83
CA MET A 15 3.91 -22.13 -4.33
C MET A 15 4.15 -21.07 -5.41
N THR A 16 3.45 -21.19 -6.53
CA THR A 16 3.35 -20.10 -7.50
C THR A 16 2.38 -19.04 -7.00
N LYS A 17 2.40 -17.85 -7.63
CA LYS A 17 1.40 -16.81 -7.36
C LYS A 17 -0.03 -17.31 -7.57
N GLU A 18 -0.25 -18.15 -8.58
CA GLU A 18 -1.55 -18.74 -8.90
C GLU A 18 -1.99 -19.72 -7.81
N ASP A 19 -1.09 -20.57 -7.31
CA ASP A 19 -1.40 -21.47 -6.19
C ASP A 19 -1.79 -20.70 -4.92
N CYS A 20 -1.10 -19.60 -4.63
CA CYS A 20 -1.44 -18.72 -3.51
C CYS A 20 -2.83 -18.11 -3.68
N ILE A 21 -3.15 -17.59 -4.88
CA ILE A 21 -4.46 -17.00 -5.17
C ILE A 21 -5.58 -18.03 -4.96
N ASN A 22 -5.42 -19.25 -5.50
CA ASN A 22 -6.40 -20.31 -5.35
C ASN A 22 -6.58 -20.72 -3.89
N MET A 23 -5.50 -20.75 -3.10
CA MET A 23 -5.58 -21.05 -1.67
C MET A 23 -6.38 -20.02 -0.89
N PHE A 24 -6.12 -18.74 -1.14
CA PHE A 24 -6.88 -17.64 -0.53
C PHE A 24 -8.34 -17.65 -1.00
N TYR A 25 -8.59 -17.91 -2.27
CA TYR A 25 -9.95 -18.01 -2.81
C TYR A 25 -10.76 -19.14 -2.15
N ASN A 26 -10.16 -20.33 -2.03
CA ASN A 26 -10.79 -21.48 -1.36
C ASN A 26 -11.04 -21.19 0.12
N LEU A 27 -10.15 -20.46 0.79
CA LEU A 27 -10.34 -20.04 2.18
C LEU A 27 -11.55 -19.11 2.31
N LEU A 28 -11.66 -18.08 1.46
CA LEU A 28 -12.78 -17.14 1.49
C LEU A 28 -14.12 -17.84 1.25
N LYS A 29 -14.15 -18.90 0.43
CA LYS A 29 -15.35 -19.70 0.20
C LYS A 29 -15.61 -20.80 1.23
N ALA A 30 -14.71 -21.03 2.18
CA ALA A 30 -14.91 -22.04 3.21
C ALA A 30 -15.89 -21.56 4.27
N GLU A 31 -16.67 -22.49 4.82
CA GLU A 31 -17.58 -22.22 5.94
C GLU A 31 -16.79 -22.26 7.27
N PRO A 32 -16.97 -21.28 8.17
CA PRO A 32 -16.37 -21.32 9.48
C PRO A 32 -16.97 -22.45 10.32
N LYS A 33 -16.15 -23.06 11.18
CA LYS A 33 -16.59 -24.15 12.08
C LYS A 33 -17.71 -23.73 13.04
N SER A 34 -17.84 -22.44 13.30
CA SER A 34 -18.88 -21.86 14.15
C SER A 34 -19.30 -20.53 13.54
N GLY A 35 -20.50 -20.50 12.96
CA GLY A 35 -21.01 -19.34 12.24
C GLY A 35 -22.00 -19.77 11.15
N SER A 36 -22.54 -18.78 10.44
CA SER A 36 -23.34 -18.96 9.23
C SER A 36 -22.68 -18.21 8.07
N GLY A 37 -22.78 -18.75 6.87
CA GLY A 37 -22.14 -18.17 5.68
C GLY A 37 -20.73 -18.69 5.44
N ILE A 38 -20.02 -18.04 4.53
CA ILE A 38 -18.60 -18.34 4.21
C ILE A 38 -17.68 -17.28 4.83
N TYR A 39 -16.38 -17.55 4.95
CA TYR A 39 -15.41 -16.56 5.45
C TYR A 39 -15.43 -15.25 4.67
N GLY A 40 -15.69 -15.29 3.36
CA GLY A 40 -15.81 -14.12 2.50
C GLY A 40 -16.89 -13.17 3.00
N GLU A 41 -18.10 -13.68 3.28
CA GLU A 41 -19.20 -12.87 3.82
C GLU A 41 -18.89 -12.33 5.22
N VAL A 42 -18.26 -13.15 6.08
CA VAL A 42 -17.81 -12.73 7.42
C VAL A 42 -16.80 -11.59 7.34
N LEU A 43 -15.95 -11.59 6.31
CA LEU A 43 -14.94 -10.58 6.03
C LEU A 43 -15.48 -9.43 5.15
N GLY A 44 -16.79 -9.40 4.86
CA GLY A 44 -17.44 -8.32 4.12
C GLY A 44 -17.25 -8.36 2.60
N CYS A 45 -16.83 -9.50 2.03
CA CYS A 45 -16.81 -9.70 0.58
C CYS A 45 -18.23 -9.88 0.05
N GLU A 46 -18.58 -9.20 -1.04
CA GLU A 46 -19.84 -9.47 -1.72
C GLU A 46 -19.71 -10.66 -2.68
N LEU A 47 -20.84 -11.36 -2.86
CA LEU A 47 -20.97 -12.44 -3.81
C LEU A 47 -21.53 -11.94 -5.14
N ALA A 48 -20.97 -12.41 -6.24
CA ALA A 48 -21.58 -12.27 -7.55
C ALA A 48 -22.88 -13.08 -7.63
N SER A 49 -23.70 -12.82 -8.66
CA SER A 49 -25.02 -13.45 -8.80
C SER A 49 -24.99 -14.97 -8.97
N ASP A 50 -23.82 -15.53 -9.25
CA ASP A 50 -23.53 -16.97 -9.35
C ASP A 50 -23.04 -17.60 -8.03
N GLY A 51 -22.90 -16.81 -6.95
CA GLY A 51 -22.43 -17.26 -5.65
C GLY A 51 -20.90 -17.35 -5.53
N GLU A 52 -20.16 -16.84 -6.53
CA GLU A 52 -18.70 -16.68 -6.47
C GLU A 52 -18.33 -15.41 -5.69
N ILE A 53 -17.13 -15.38 -5.08
CA ILE A 53 -16.62 -14.14 -4.46
C ILE A 53 -16.43 -13.14 -5.59
N SER A 54 -17.11 -12.00 -5.52
CA SER A 54 -17.02 -10.97 -6.57
C SER A 54 -15.64 -10.32 -6.53
N PRO A 55 -14.81 -10.47 -7.58
CA PRO A 55 -13.52 -9.78 -7.64
C PRO A 55 -13.69 -8.26 -7.67
N LEU A 56 -14.83 -7.78 -8.19
CA LEU A 56 -15.20 -6.36 -8.21
C LEU A 56 -15.55 -5.86 -6.80
N ALA A 57 -16.19 -6.68 -5.97
CA ALA A 57 -16.42 -6.34 -4.57
C ALA A 57 -15.13 -6.37 -3.75
N MET A 58 -14.19 -7.28 -4.07
CA MET A 58 -12.82 -7.24 -3.54
C MET A 58 -12.04 -6.00 -4.00
N ALA A 59 -12.40 -5.44 -5.16
CA ALA A 59 -11.90 -4.16 -5.64
C ALA A 59 -12.63 -2.95 -5.02
N ASP A 60 -13.81 -3.10 -4.43
CA ASP A 60 -14.49 -2.03 -3.67
C ASP A 60 -14.05 -1.97 -2.19
N VAL A 61 -13.52 -3.06 -1.63
CA VAL A 61 -12.64 -3.04 -0.44
C VAL A 61 -11.23 -2.51 -0.78
N THR A 62 -11.07 -1.71 -1.83
CA THR A 62 -9.75 -1.16 -2.20
C THR A 62 -9.20 -0.27 -1.11
N LEU A 63 -7.91 -0.47 -0.86
CA LEU A 63 -7.06 0.49 -0.19
C LEU A 63 -7.15 1.83 -0.94
N GLN A 64 -7.74 2.82 -0.31
CA GLN A 64 -7.79 4.20 -0.77
C GLN A 64 -6.56 4.95 -0.28
N GLY A 65 -6.11 5.93 -1.05
CA GLY A 65 -4.87 6.65 -0.81
C GLY A 65 -3.87 6.46 -1.95
N PRO A 66 -2.68 7.04 -1.83
CA PRO A 66 -2.17 7.76 -0.66
C PRO A 66 -2.79 9.16 -0.57
N LYS A 67 -3.02 9.66 0.65
CA LYS A 67 -3.41 11.06 0.90
C LYS A 67 -2.44 11.70 1.88
N LEU A 68 -1.93 12.89 1.55
CA LEU A 68 -1.17 13.72 2.49
C LEU A 68 -2.16 14.42 3.41
N ILE A 69 -1.94 14.27 4.71
CA ILE A 69 -2.73 14.89 5.77
C ILE A 69 -1.79 15.79 6.55
N THR A 70 -2.16 17.06 6.72
CA THR A 70 -1.35 18.08 7.40
C THR A 70 -2.08 18.74 8.57
N SER A 71 -3.31 18.32 8.85
CA SER A 71 -4.10 18.78 9.99
C SER A 71 -5.13 17.74 10.44
N GLU A 72 -5.65 17.90 11.66
CA GLU A 72 -6.73 17.06 12.19
C GLU A 72 -8.01 17.15 11.33
N GLU A 73 -8.36 18.35 10.85
CA GLU A 73 -9.55 18.57 10.00
C GLU A 73 -9.44 17.84 8.65
N GLU A 74 -8.26 17.87 8.03
CA GLU A 74 -8.00 17.11 6.80
C GLU A 74 -8.11 15.59 7.04
N LEU A 75 -7.74 15.10 8.22
CA LEU A 75 -7.88 13.68 8.55
C LEU A 75 -9.35 13.26 8.59
N ASP A 76 -10.19 14.06 9.23
CA ASP A 76 -11.64 13.83 9.31
C ASP A 76 -12.29 13.88 7.93
N ASP A 77 -11.95 14.88 7.13
CA ASP A 77 -12.48 15.03 5.77
C ASP A 77 -11.97 13.95 4.80
N ALA A 78 -10.81 13.36 5.07
CA ALA A 78 -10.21 12.39 4.17
C ALA A 78 -10.93 11.03 4.18
N VAL A 79 -11.63 10.67 5.25
CA VAL A 79 -12.26 9.36 5.43
C VAL A 79 -13.79 9.44 5.51
N PRO A 80 -14.53 8.58 4.79
CA PRO A 80 -16.00 8.64 4.77
C PRO A 80 -16.65 7.83 5.91
N PHE A 81 -16.05 7.83 7.11
CA PHE A 81 -16.53 7.12 8.28
C PHE A 81 -16.08 7.81 9.58
N ASP A 82 -16.74 7.47 10.69
CA ASP A 82 -16.43 8.05 12.00
C ASP A 82 -15.10 7.50 12.55
N MET A 83 -14.21 8.40 12.95
CA MET A 83 -12.90 8.10 13.54
C MET A 83 -12.99 7.37 14.88
N ASP A 84 -14.11 7.49 15.60
CA ASP A 84 -14.35 6.74 16.84
C ASP A 84 -14.57 5.23 16.59
N GLU A 85 -14.95 4.86 15.36
CA GLU A 85 -15.16 3.46 14.94
C GLU A 85 -13.98 2.92 14.13
N ALA A 86 -12.90 3.69 13.99
CA ALA A 86 -11.80 3.37 13.10
C ALA A 86 -10.78 2.40 13.72
N ASN A 87 -10.37 1.41 12.93
CA ASN A 87 -9.21 0.58 13.21
C ASN A 87 -7.95 1.36 12.78
N CYS A 88 -7.20 1.90 13.75
CA CYS A 88 -6.09 2.80 13.48
C CYS A 88 -4.74 2.08 13.57
N TYR A 89 -3.84 2.36 12.62
CA TYR A 89 -2.45 1.92 12.62
C TYR A 89 -1.55 3.12 12.33
N LEU A 90 -0.41 3.22 13.03
CA LEU A 90 0.61 4.23 12.76
C LEU A 90 1.96 3.53 12.56
N ASN A 91 2.59 3.74 11.41
CA ASN A 91 3.87 3.14 11.03
C ASN A 91 3.92 1.60 11.10
N GLY A 92 2.75 0.94 11.02
CA GLY A 92 2.59 -0.51 11.10
C GLY A 92 2.00 -1.00 12.43
N ASP A 93 2.07 -0.20 13.50
CA ASP A 93 1.60 -0.60 14.83
C ASP A 93 0.13 -0.20 15.07
N PRO A 94 -0.69 -1.07 15.69
CA PRO A 94 -2.03 -0.71 16.13
C PRO A 94 -2.02 0.46 17.10
N THR A 95 -2.93 1.42 16.89
CA THR A 95 -3.04 2.64 17.70
C THR A 95 -4.50 3.09 17.87
N VAL A 96 -4.70 4.28 18.42
CA VAL A 96 -6.02 4.93 18.59
C VAL A 96 -6.10 6.22 17.77
N SER A 97 -7.31 6.64 17.40
CA SER A 97 -7.56 7.83 16.57
C SER A 97 -6.85 9.09 17.08
N ARG A 98 -6.85 9.32 18.41
CA ARG A 98 -6.15 10.44 19.06
C ARG A 98 -4.66 10.54 18.69
N VAL A 99 -3.98 9.41 18.50
CA VAL A 99 -2.56 9.40 18.13
C VAL A 99 -2.39 9.78 16.67
N LEU A 100 -3.32 9.39 15.78
CA LEU A 100 -3.30 9.83 14.38
C LEU A 100 -3.55 11.34 14.25
N TYR A 101 -4.50 11.90 15.01
CA TYR A 101 -4.71 13.35 15.06
C TYR A 101 -3.44 14.10 15.48
N SER A 102 -2.76 13.65 16.54
CA SER A 102 -1.49 14.25 16.97
C SER A 102 -0.36 14.09 15.93
N ALA A 103 -0.39 13.04 15.11
CA ALA A 103 0.59 12.83 14.04
C ALA A 103 0.32 13.75 12.83
N ALA A 104 -0.97 14.02 12.52
CA ALA A 104 -1.39 14.87 11.42
C ALA A 104 -0.80 16.29 11.50
N ASP A 105 -0.61 16.83 12.70
CA ASP A 105 0.01 18.16 12.93
C ASP A 105 1.43 18.29 12.35
N ASN A 106 2.17 17.18 12.22
CA ASN A 106 3.53 17.15 11.66
C ASN A 106 3.56 16.51 10.27
N TYR A 107 2.42 16.51 9.57
CA TYR A 107 2.13 15.79 8.35
C TYR A 107 2.30 14.27 8.39
N MET A 108 1.39 13.58 7.72
CA MET A 108 1.41 12.13 7.57
C MET A 108 0.78 11.75 6.23
N VAL A 109 1.13 10.58 5.71
CA VAL A 109 0.39 9.97 4.61
C VAL A 109 -0.53 8.92 5.17
N ILE A 110 -1.79 8.93 4.73
CA ILE A 110 -2.74 7.87 5.06
C ILE A 110 -3.09 7.03 3.84
N TYR A 111 -3.31 5.76 4.13
CA TYR A 111 -4.17 4.89 3.34
C TYR A 111 -5.35 4.47 4.21
N TYR A 112 -6.51 4.21 3.60
CA TYR A 112 -7.68 3.80 4.35
C TYR A 112 -8.54 2.82 3.57
N ASN A 113 -9.37 2.07 4.29
CA ASN A 113 -10.36 1.18 3.73
C ASN A 113 -11.73 1.54 4.31
N THR A 114 -12.67 1.91 3.45
CA THR A 114 -14.00 2.35 3.86
C THR A 114 -14.83 1.22 4.48
N ALA A 115 -14.73 -0.01 3.95
CA ALA A 115 -15.56 -1.12 4.40
C ALA A 115 -15.12 -1.64 5.78
N SER A 116 -13.81 -1.77 6.01
CA SER A 116 -13.26 -2.21 7.30
C SER A 116 -13.06 -1.06 8.30
N LYS A 117 -13.32 0.18 7.89
CA LYS A 117 -13.05 1.42 8.65
C LYS A 117 -11.62 1.45 9.17
N THR A 118 -10.66 1.01 8.34
CA THR A 118 -9.25 0.91 8.75
C THR A 118 -8.47 2.08 8.18
N ILE A 119 -7.56 2.64 8.97
CA ILE A 119 -6.64 3.70 8.57
C ILE A 119 -5.22 3.27 8.90
N TRP A 120 -4.33 3.36 7.91
CA TRP A 120 -2.90 3.20 8.06
C TRP A 120 -2.22 4.54 7.83
N GLY A 121 -1.71 5.11 8.91
CA GLY A 121 -0.93 6.32 8.91
C GLY A 121 0.57 6.06 8.83
N TYR A 122 1.28 6.87 8.06
CA TYR A 122 2.72 6.83 7.94
C TYR A 122 3.29 8.24 8.12
N THR A 123 4.14 8.41 9.12
CA THR A 123 4.93 9.63 9.34
C THR A 123 6.34 9.41 8.83
N PRO A 124 7.16 10.46 8.67
CA PRO A 124 8.60 10.27 8.52
C PRO A 124 9.10 9.48 9.72
N ASN A 125 9.58 8.27 9.49
CA ASN A 125 10.08 7.38 10.53
C ASN A 125 11.29 6.61 9.98
N ASP A 126 12.39 6.66 10.72
CA ASP A 126 13.64 5.98 10.39
C ASP A 126 13.69 4.54 10.93
N SER A 127 12.61 4.03 11.52
CA SER A 127 12.58 2.66 12.04
C SER A 127 12.68 1.63 10.91
N ASP A 128 13.62 0.70 11.05
CA ASP A 128 13.85 -0.39 10.10
C ASP A 128 12.70 -1.41 10.01
N ASP A 129 11.76 -1.37 10.95
CA ASP A 129 10.65 -2.32 11.05
C ASP A 129 9.39 -1.89 10.29
N SER A 130 9.39 -0.72 9.63
CA SER A 130 8.21 -0.26 8.90
C SER A 130 8.17 -0.79 7.47
N ASP A 131 7.07 -1.45 7.11
CA ASP A 131 6.83 -1.92 5.74
C ASP A 131 6.71 -0.77 4.72
N ARG A 132 6.42 0.45 5.19
CA ARG A 132 6.37 1.66 4.37
C ARG A 132 7.00 2.83 5.11
N CYS A 133 7.99 3.42 4.47
CA CYS A 133 8.61 4.68 4.88
C CYS A 133 8.12 5.82 3.99
N MET A 134 8.35 7.04 4.44
CA MET A 134 7.98 8.24 3.70
C MET A 134 9.13 9.25 3.72
N ALA A 135 9.37 9.88 2.59
CA ALA A 135 10.28 11.02 2.46
C ALA A 135 9.62 12.12 1.63
N ARG A 136 9.90 13.38 1.96
CA ARG A 136 9.43 14.53 1.21
C ARG A 136 10.63 15.36 0.80
N GLY A 137 10.70 15.76 -0.47
CA GLY A 137 11.85 16.46 -1.03
C GLY A 137 11.64 16.85 -2.48
N GLU A 138 12.63 17.54 -3.05
CA GLU A 138 12.64 17.92 -4.46
C GLU A 138 13.22 16.77 -5.32
N VAL A 139 12.56 16.47 -6.44
CA VAL A 139 13.09 15.53 -7.44
C VAL A 139 14.28 16.20 -8.14
N THR A 140 15.50 15.80 -7.81
CA THR A 140 16.72 16.37 -8.39
C THR A 140 17.14 15.64 -9.67
N HIS A 141 16.88 14.33 -9.77
CA HIS A 141 17.21 13.53 -10.94
C HIS A 141 16.18 12.42 -11.19
N ILE A 142 15.99 12.07 -12.47
CA ILE A 142 15.26 10.88 -12.90
C ILE A 142 16.22 10.05 -13.75
N TYR A 143 16.49 8.82 -13.31
CA TYR A 143 17.44 7.91 -13.93
C TYR A 143 16.74 6.94 -14.88
N TYR A 144 17.41 6.63 -16.00
CA TYR A 144 16.95 5.70 -17.02
C TYR A 144 18.02 4.65 -17.27
N GLN A 145 17.62 3.45 -17.69
CA GLN A 145 18.59 2.42 -18.07
C GLN A 145 19.19 2.74 -19.44
N SER A 146 20.47 2.37 -19.64
CA SER A 146 21.14 2.57 -20.92
C SER A 146 20.51 1.79 -22.08
N THR A 147 19.77 0.72 -21.76
CA THR A 147 19.03 -0.11 -22.72
C THR A 147 17.58 0.35 -22.94
N ASP A 148 17.05 1.20 -22.06
CA ASP A 148 15.69 1.73 -22.14
C ASP A 148 15.66 3.18 -21.61
N VAL A 149 15.71 4.11 -22.56
CA VAL A 149 15.72 5.56 -22.30
C VAL A 149 14.32 6.15 -22.08
N MET A 150 13.27 5.33 -22.13
CA MET A 150 11.88 5.78 -22.00
C MET A 150 11.27 5.37 -20.66
N THR A 151 11.85 4.36 -20.01
CA THR A 151 11.36 3.79 -18.75
C THR A 151 12.29 4.19 -17.60
N PRO A 152 11.83 5.07 -16.67
CA PRO A 152 12.58 5.41 -15.48
C PRO A 152 12.92 4.17 -14.65
N SER A 153 14.13 4.14 -14.09
CA SER A 153 14.59 3.08 -13.18
C SER A 153 14.77 3.55 -11.74
N ALA A 154 14.99 4.85 -11.53
CA ALA A 154 15.13 5.43 -10.20
C ALA A 154 14.87 6.94 -10.26
N ILE A 155 14.59 7.54 -9.11
CA ILE A 155 14.60 8.99 -8.88
C ILE A 155 15.59 9.34 -7.78
N GLU A 156 16.04 10.59 -7.77
CA GLU A 156 16.78 11.18 -6.66
C GLU A 156 15.92 12.25 -5.99
N LEU A 157 15.76 12.15 -4.68
CA LEU A 157 15.06 13.12 -3.83
C LEU A 157 16.07 13.75 -2.87
N ASP A 158 16.32 15.05 -2.98
CA ASP A 158 17.29 15.79 -2.14
C ASP A 158 18.66 15.09 -1.98
N GLY A 159 19.12 14.39 -3.01
CA GLY A 159 20.39 13.63 -3.00
C GLY A 159 20.30 12.17 -2.52
N THR A 160 19.11 11.67 -2.21
CA THR A 160 18.86 10.25 -1.87
C THR A 160 18.20 9.53 -3.05
N GLU A 161 18.76 8.39 -3.48
CA GLU A 161 18.23 7.60 -4.59
C GLU A 161 17.11 6.63 -4.15
N TYR A 162 16.06 6.54 -4.96
CA TYR A 162 14.91 5.63 -4.79
C TYR A 162 14.66 4.86 -6.09
N GLN A 163 14.69 3.53 -6.02
CA GLN A 163 14.47 2.64 -7.15
C GLN A 163 13.00 2.60 -7.56
N ILE A 164 12.75 2.52 -8.86
CA ILE A 164 11.42 2.36 -9.45
C ILE A 164 11.34 0.96 -10.06
N SER A 165 10.40 0.15 -9.58
CA SER A 165 10.19 -1.21 -10.08
C SER A 165 8.77 -1.48 -10.59
N ASN A 166 7.78 -0.67 -10.18
CA ASN A 166 6.39 -0.78 -10.63
C ASN A 166 6.15 0.05 -11.91
N SER A 167 5.50 -0.53 -12.91
CA SER A 167 5.08 0.13 -14.16
C SER A 167 4.26 1.41 -13.94
N ASP A 168 3.42 1.49 -12.91
CA ASP A 168 2.66 2.72 -12.63
C ASP A 168 3.59 3.88 -12.25
N MET A 169 4.59 3.60 -11.41
CA MET A 169 5.63 4.57 -11.04
C MET A 169 6.52 4.90 -12.24
N GLN A 170 6.92 3.89 -13.02
CA GLN A 170 7.70 4.13 -14.25
C GLN A 170 6.98 5.08 -15.20
N PHE A 171 5.66 4.93 -15.36
CA PHE A 171 4.86 5.85 -16.16
C PHE A 171 4.83 7.26 -15.53
N ALA A 172 4.54 7.35 -14.23
CA ALA A 172 4.42 8.63 -13.51
C ALA A 172 5.68 9.50 -13.57
N PHE A 173 6.86 8.88 -13.49
CA PHE A 173 8.16 9.56 -13.56
C PHE A 173 8.76 9.61 -14.98
N SER A 174 8.04 9.13 -15.99
CA SER A 174 8.50 9.19 -17.37
C SER A 174 8.36 10.60 -17.94
N VAL A 175 8.96 10.83 -19.10
CA VAL A 175 8.77 12.07 -19.88
C VAL A 175 7.31 12.36 -20.29
N TYR A 176 6.41 11.38 -20.16
CA TYR A 176 4.98 11.52 -20.41
C TYR A 176 4.13 11.48 -19.13
N GLY A 177 4.79 11.33 -17.98
CA GLY A 177 4.17 11.25 -16.68
C GLY A 177 3.78 12.62 -16.15
N THR A 178 3.58 12.66 -14.84
CA THR A 178 3.10 13.85 -14.11
C THR A 178 4.16 14.47 -13.22
N VAL A 179 5.31 13.80 -13.04
CA VAL A 179 6.41 14.29 -12.19
C VAL A 179 7.62 14.65 -13.05
N GLU A 180 8.16 15.83 -12.82
CA GLU A 180 9.35 16.37 -13.47
C GLU A 180 10.46 16.69 -12.45
N VAL A 181 11.68 16.87 -12.96
CA VAL A 181 12.80 17.37 -12.13
C VAL A 181 12.48 18.79 -11.67
N GLY A 182 12.60 19.03 -10.37
CA GLY A 182 12.23 20.27 -9.70
C GLY A 182 10.90 20.22 -8.95
N ASP A 183 10.10 19.16 -9.12
CA ASP A 183 8.87 18.98 -8.36
C ASP A 183 9.17 18.59 -6.91
N VAL A 184 8.41 19.18 -5.98
CA VAL A 184 8.43 18.76 -4.57
C VAL A 184 7.37 17.70 -4.37
N ILE A 185 7.80 16.50 -4.02
CA ILE A 185 6.90 15.35 -3.84
C ILE A 185 7.10 14.70 -2.48
N THR A 186 6.08 13.96 -2.05
CA THR A 186 6.16 13.00 -0.95
C THR A 186 6.20 11.60 -1.55
N VAL A 187 7.29 10.88 -1.35
CA VAL A 187 7.50 9.50 -1.81
C VAL A 187 7.20 8.53 -0.68
N ILE A 188 6.39 7.52 -0.97
CA ILE A 188 6.18 6.36 -0.10
C ILE A 188 7.04 5.23 -0.66
N TYR A 189 7.90 4.65 0.17
CA TYR A 189 8.86 3.63 -0.27
C TYR A 189 8.98 2.48 0.72
N SER A 190 9.39 1.31 0.23
CA SER A 190 9.86 0.22 1.09
C SER A 190 11.37 0.27 1.25
N LYS A 191 11.85 -0.15 2.41
CA LYS A 191 13.28 -0.28 2.73
C LYS A 191 13.64 -1.77 2.75
N SER A 192 14.75 -2.14 2.10
CA SER A 192 15.32 -3.48 2.22
C SER A 192 16.85 -3.42 2.33
N GLY A 193 17.43 -4.38 3.04
CA GLY A 193 18.86 -4.37 3.40
C GLY A 193 19.10 -4.06 4.87
N THR A 194 20.33 -4.26 5.34
CA THR A 194 20.74 -4.05 6.75
C THR A 194 22.08 -3.33 6.77
N GLY A 195 22.15 -2.16 7.43
CA GLY A 195 23.38 -1.39 7.62
C GLY A 195 23.22 0.10 7.36
N ASP A 196 24.35 0.81 7.25
CA ASP A 196 24.40 2.23 6.87
C ASP A 196 23.96 2.44 5.40
N ASP A 197 23.66 3.69 5.06
CA ASP A 197 22.93 4.19 3.88
C ASP A 197 23.24 3.47 2.53
N ASP A 198 24.50 3.10 2.30
CA ASP A 198 24.96 2.43 1.06
C ASP A 198 24.47 0.97 0.90
N SER A 199 23.94 0.36 1.96
CA SER A 199 23.42 -1.02 1.94
C SER A 199 21.89 -1.09 1.87
N VAL A 200 21.23 0.07 1.91
CA VAL A 200 19.78 0.20 1.94
C VAL A 200 19.26 0.43 0.54
N THR A 201 18.44 -0.50 0.06
CA THR A 201 17.66 -0.29 -1.16
C THR A 201 16.31 0.31 -0.77
N ARG A 202 16.02 1.49 -1.30
CA ARG A 202 14.73 2.17 -1.19
C ARG A 202 13.96 1.98 -2.49
N THR A 203 12.76 1.42 -2.43
CA THR A 203 11.93 1.17 -3.62
C THR A 203 10.64 1.97 -3.53
N VAL A 204 10.39 2.83 -4.51
CA VAL A 204 9.17 3.64 -4.60
C VAL A 204 7.95 2.73 -4.72
N LEU A 205 7.01 2.92 -3.81
CA LEU A 205 5.71 2.26 -3.82
C LEU A 205 4.62 3.19 -4.36
N ASP A 206 4.72 4.48 -4.03
CA ASP A 206 3.71 5.48 -4.31
C ASP A 206 4.27 6.91 -4.19
N TYR A 207 3.52 7.91 -4.65
CA TYR A 207 3.91 9.30 -4.51
C TYR A 207 2.71 10.26 -4.43
N ILE A 208 2.94 11.43 -3.85
CA ILE A 208 1.99 12.55 -3.83
C ILE A 208 2.75 13.79 -4.27
N ILE A 209 2.23 14.51 -5.26
CA ILE A 209 2.74 15.82 -5.66
C ILE A 209 2.21 16.85 -4.66
N ALA A 210 3.08 17.70 -4.13
CA ALA A 210 2.62 18.83 -3.33
C ALA A 210 1.99 19.88 -4.26
N ASP A 211 0.75 20.29 -3.95
CA ASP A 211 0.10 21.43 -4.60
C ASP A 211 0.81 22.77 -4.31
#